data_AF-A0A529LW25-F1
#
_entry.id   AF-A0A529LW25-F1
#
_cell.length_a   1.000
_cell.length_b   1.000
_cell.length_c   1.000
_cell.angle_alpha   90.00
_cell.angle_beta   90.00
_cell.angle_gamma   90.00
#
_symmetry.space_group_name_H-M   'P 1'
#
loop_
_entity.id
_entity.type
_entity.pdbx_description
1 polymer ?
#
loop_
_entity_poly.entity_id
_entity_poly.type
_entity_poly.pdbx_seq_one_letter_code
_entity_poly.pdbx_strand_id
1 'polypeptide(L)'
;MRSAVIFGLAMLAASLAGAARADVNMSGSFVADAACPATQAIKNGKNPGNVSTDAGKSYQLLAGNKDAPTHYLILVPGADPERRWVKVSCGHVSG
;
A
#
# COMPACT_ATOMS: atom_id res chain seq x y z
N MET A 1 46.84 -4.59 40.09
CA MET A 1 46.43 -3.38 39.35
C MET A 1 45.68 -3.83 38.11
N ARG A 2 44.39 -3.50 38.04
CA ARG A 2 43.39 -4.01 37.09
C ARG A 2 43.21 -2.94 36.02
N SER A 3 43.70 -3.15 34.81
CA SER A 3 43.31 -2.37 33.63
C SER A 3 43.75 -3.15 32.39
N ALA A 4 42.98 -4.18 32.06
CA ALA A 4 43.08 -4.84 30.78
C ALA A 4 42.61 -3.85 29.72
N VAL A 5 43.55 -3.38 28.91
CA VAL A 5 43.31 -2.62 27.68
C VAL A 5 42.59 -3.58 26.72
N ILE A 6 41.26 -3.59 26.76
CA ILE A 6 40.46 -4.29 25.76
C ILE A 6 40.38 -3.37 24.55
N PHE A 7 41.28 -3.68 23.62
CA PHE A 7 41.31 -3.32 22.21
C PHE A 7 39.95 -2.89 21.65
N GLY A 8 39.91 -1.64 21.18
CA GLY A 8 38.84 -1.17 20.33
C GLY A 8 38.89 -1.88 18.98
N LEU A 9 37.87 -2.70 18.70
CA LEU A 9 37.40 -3.00 17.36
C LEU A 9 36.03 -3.70 17.44
N ALA A 10 34.96 -2.94 17.64
CA ALA A 10 33.61 -3.40 17.31
C ALA A 10 32.99 -2.34 16.40
N MET A 11 33.54 -2.28 15.19
CA MET A 11 33.01 -1.57 14.04
C MET A 11 31.52 -1.89 13.85
N LEU A 12 30.70 -0.85 13.99
CA LEU A 12 29.79 -0.38 12.94
C LEU A 12 28.95 -1.46 12.21
N ALA A 13 28.16 -2.24 12.93
CA ALA A 13 27.05 -2.99 12.33
C ALA A 13 25.81 -2.09 12.17
N ALA A 14 25.93 -0.98 11.44
CA ALA A 14 24.80 -0.15 11.01
C ALA A 14 24.37 -0.57 9.59
N SER A 15 24.05 -1.86 9.40
CA SER A 15 23.63 -2.39 8.11
C SER A 15 22.12 -2.14 7.90
N LEU A 16 21.82 -1.15 7.06
CA LEU A 16 20.68 -1.08 6.15
C LEU A 16 19.37 -1.73 6.65
N ALA A 17 18.71 -1.12 7.62
CA ALA A 17 17.26 -1.30 7.75
C ALA A 17 16.60 -0.54 6.59
N GLY A 18 16.62 -1.12 5.39
CA GLY A 18 15.80 -0.65 4.28
C GLY A 18 14.36 -0.68 4.75
N ALA A 19 13.72 0.49 4.84
CA ALA A 19 12.30 0.56 5.14
C ALA A 19 11.57 -0.25 4.07
N ALA A 20 11.12 -1.45 4.43
CA ALA A 20 10.24 -2.23 3.57
C ALA A 20 8.97 -1.40 3.40
N ARG A 21 8.87 -0.70 2.27
CA ARG A 21 7.66 0.04 1.93
C ARG A 21 6.60 -1.01 1.64
N ALA A 22 5.52 -0.96 2.42
CA ALA A 22 4.42 -1.91 2.34
C ALA A 22 3.53 -1.68 1.10
N ASP A 23 3.90 -0.71 0.27
CA ASP A 23 3.26 -0.38 -0.98
C ASP A 23 4.32 -0.02 -2.03
N VAL A 24 4.04 -0.43 -3.27
CA VAL A 24 4.82 -0.11 -4.46
C VAL A 24 4.10 1.03 -5.15
N ASN A 25 4.75 2.18 -5.26
CA ASN A 25 4.17 3.34 -5.93
C ASN A 25 3.81 3.00 -7.38
N MET A 26 2.60 3.37 -7.78
CA MET A 26 2.09 3.16 -9.14
C MET A 26 1.38 4.44 -9.59
N SER A 27 1.37 4.70 -10.89
CA SER A 27 0.65 5.83 -11.48
C SER A 27 -0.26 5.34 -12.61
N GLY A 28 -1.25 6.16 -12.96
CA GLY A 28 -2.24 5.86 -13.99
C GLY A 28 -3.65 5.81 -13.40
N SER A 29 -4.51 5.02 -14.02
CA SER A 29 -5.91 4.86 -13.63
C SER A 29 -6.26 3.41 -13.36
N PHE A 30 -7.09 3.19 -12.35
CA PHE A 30 -7.78 1.93 -12.13
C PHE A 30 -9.23 2.09 -12.61
N VAL A 31 -9.63 1.31 -13.62
CA VAL A 31 -11.01 1.26 -14.11
C VAL A 31 -11.70 0.08 -13.45
N ALA A 32 -12.76 0.35 -12.68
CA ALA A 32 -13.50 -0.70 -12.01
C ALA A 32 -14.45 -1.40 -13.01
N ASP A 33 -14.38 -2.72 -13.11
CA ASP A 33 -15.27 -3.52 -13.96
C ASP A 33 -16.59 -3.82 -13.25
N ALA A 34 -16.61 -3.72 -11.91
CA ALA A 34 -17.77 -3.92 -11.07
C ALA A 34 -17.79 -2.97 -9.86
N ALA A 35 -18.94 -2.94 -9.17
CA ALA A 35 -19.01 -2.34 -7.86
C ALA A 35 -18.32 -3.25 -6.83
N CYS A 36 -17.26 -2.75 -6.19
CA CYS A 36 -16.50 -3.51 -5.21
C CYS A 36 -16.21 -2.71 -3.95
N PRO A 37 -16.13 -3.38 -2.78
CA PRO A 37 -15.71 -2.73 -1.55
C PRO A 37 -14.35 -2.06 -1.68
N ALA A 38 -14.29 -0.78 -1.31
CA ALA A 38 -13.08 0.02 -1.25
C ALA A 38 -12.70 0.26 0.23
N THR A 39 -11.88 -0.63 0.78
CA THR A 39 -11.62 -0.71 2.22
C THR A 39 -10.51 0.25 2.66
N GLN A 40 -10.49 0.64 3.94
CA GLN A 40 -9.38 1.42 4.52
C GLN A 40 -8.18 0.53 4.83
N ALA A 41 -8.42 -0.75 5.11
CA ALA A 41 -7.40 -1.71 5.50
C ALA A 41 -7.67 -3.08 4.89
N ILE A 42 -6.62 -3.66 4.30
CA ILE A 42 -6.68 -4.99 3.67
C ILE A 42 -6.84 -6.09 4.73
N LYS A 43 -6.04 -6.03 5.81
CA LYS A 43 -5.88 -7.12 6.79
C LYS A 43 -7.19 -7.52 7.49
N ASN A 44 -8.02 -6.55 7.85
CA ASN A 44 -9.29 -6.78 8.55
C ASN A 44 -10.52 -6.34 7.75
N GLY A 45 -10.33 -5.92 6.48
CA GLY A 45 -11.42 -5.51 5.60
C GLY A 45 -12.22 -4.30 6.06
N LYS A 46 -11.73 -3.50 7.02
CA LYS A 46 -12.48 -2.36 7.58
C LYS A 46 -12.89 -1.37 6.49
N ASN A 47 -14.20 -1.14 6.36
CA ASN A 47 -14.79 -0.23 5.35
C ASN A 47 -15.94 0.61 5.92
N PRO A 48 -15.66 1.58 6.82
CA PRO A 48 -16.69 2.50 7.30
C PRO A 48 -17.24 3.32 6.12
N GLY A 49 -18.55 3.57 6.17
CA GLY A 49 -19.28 4.23 5.09
C GLY A 49 -19.64 3.30 3.93
N ASN A 50 -19.31 2.00 3.99
CA ASN A 50 -19.58 1.03 2.93
C ASN A 50 -19.14 1.52 1.54
N VAL A 51 -17.98 2.18 1.48
CA VAL A 51 -17.47 2.79 0.25
C VAL A 51 -17.25 1.70 -0.80
N SER A 52 -17.72 1.95 -2.01
CA SER A 52 -17.60 1.05 -3.15
C SER A 52 -17.08 1.78 -4.37
N THR A 53 -16.38 1.07 -5.24
CA THR A 53 -16.23 1.50 -6.63
C THR A 53 -17.55 1.38 -7.37
N ASP A 54 -17.64 2.05 -8.52
CA ASP A 54 -18.76 1.99 -9.46
C ASP A 54 -18.25 1.38 -10.77
N ALA A 55 -19.01 0.46 -11.36
CA ALA A 55 -18.63 -0.18 -12.63
C ALA A 55 -18.46 0.85 -13.76
N GLY A 56 -17.39 0.71 -14.55
CA GLY A 56 -17.00 1.61 -15.62
C GLY A 56 -16.31 2.91 -15.18
N LYS A 57 -16.23 3.18 -13.86
CA LYS A 57 -15.61 4.41 -13.35
C LYS A 57 -14.10 4.26 -13.22
N SER A 58 -13.39 5.32 -13.61
CA SER A 58 -11.94 5.44 -13.45
C SER A 58 -11.61 6.13 -12.13
N TYR A 59 -10.64 5.58 -11.41
CA TYR A 59 -10.08 6.11 -10.17
C TYR A 59 -8.58 6.31 -10.34
N GLN A 60 -8.03 7.33 -9.67
CA GLN A 60 -6.58 7.53 -9.69
C GLN A 60 -5.89 6.37 -8.98
N LEU A 61 -4.94 5.71 -9.66
CA LEU A 61 -4.09 4.69 -9.07
C LEU A 61 -2.91 5.35 -8.36
N LEU A 62 -2.65 4.93 -7.12
CA LEU A 62 -1.59 5.46 -6.28
C LEU A 62 -0.51 4.42 -5.97
N ALA A 63 -0.90 3.17 -5.75
CA ALA A 63 0.04 2.10 -5.40
C ALA A 63 -0.55 0.70 -5.57
N GLY A 64 0.31 -0.30 -5.60
CA GLY A 64 -0.02 -1.70 -5.30
C GLY A 64 0.49 -2.07 -3.91
N ASN A 65 -0.17 -2.99 -3.21
CA ASN A 65 0.27 -3.40 -1.87
C ASN A 65 1.58 -4.24 -1.84
N LYS A 66 2.10 -4.63 -3.00
CA LYS A 66 3.36 -5.38 -3.21
C LYS A 66 3.66 -5.45 -4.71
N ASP A 67 4.83 -5.96 -5.10
CA ASP A 67 5.28 -6.02 -6.51
C ASP A 67 4.31 -6.73 -7.46
N ALA A 68 3.66 -7.80 -6.99
CA ALA A 68 2.55 -8.48 -7.67
C ALA A 68 1.25 -8.19 -6.91
N PRO A 69 0.55 -7.07 -7.17
CA PRO A 69 -0.47 -6.56 -6.28
C PRO A 69 -1.64 -7.53 -6.12
N THR A 70 -2.15 -7.66 -4.90
CA THR A 70 -3.48 -8.26 -4.66
C THR A 70 -4.53 -7.19 -4.42
N HIS A 71 -4.10 -5.99 -4.06
CA HIS A 71 -4.92 -4.81 -3.92
C HIS A 71 -4.23 -3.59 -4.51
N TYR A 72 -5.01 -2.71 -5.10
CA TYR A 72 -4.60 -1.38 -5.53
C TYR A 72 -5.07 -0.34 -4.52
N LEU A 73 -4.22 0.66 -4.26
CA LEU A 73 -4.58 1.87 -3.54
C LEU A 73 -5.08 2.89 -4.57
N ILE A 74 -6.34 3.28 -4.44
CA ILE A 74 -6.98 4.24 -5.33
C ILE A 74 -7.49 5.45 -4.55
N LEU A 75 -7.65 6.58 -5.24
CA LEU A 75 -8.34 7.75 -4.69
C LEU A 75 -9.84 7.65 -5.01
N VAL A 76 -10.67 7.59 -3.98
CA VAL A 76 -12.14 7.62 -4.08
C VAL A 76 -12.64 8.97 -3.53
N PRO A 77 -12.99 9.93 -4.41
CA PRO A 77 -13.41 11.26 -3.99
C PRO A 77 -14.59 11.22 -3.01
N GLY A 78 -14.49 11.98 -1.91
CA GLY A 78 -15.55 12.09 -0.90
C GLY A 78 -15.63 10.93 0.10
N ALA A 79 -14.77 9.91 0.01
CA ALA A 79 -14.62 8.92 1.07
C ALA A 79 -13.76 9.47 2.22
N ASP A 80 -13.99 9.02 3.47
CA ASP A 80 -13.16 9.42 4.62
C ASP A 80 -12.40 8.21 5.23
N PRO A 81 -11.08 8.05 5.02
CA PRO A 81 -10.24 8.85 4.13
C PRO A 81 -10.50 8.50 2.66
N GLU A 82 -10.05 9.35 1.75
CA GLU A 82 -10.29 9.17 0.30
C GLU A 82 -9.46 8.03 -0.30
N ARG A 83 -8.31 7.71 0.30
CA ARG A 83 -7.44 6.62 -0.18
C ARG A 83 -8.00 5.29 0.29
N ARG A 84 -8.33 4.40 -0.66
CA ARG A 84 -8.97 3.11 -0.40
C ARG A 84 -8.29 1.97 -1.15
N TRP A 85 -8.29 0.80 -0.52
CA TRP A 85 -7.82 -0.44 -1.11
C TRP A 85 -8.95 -1.16 -1.83
N VAL A 86 -8.71 -1.55 -3.08
CA VAL A 86 -9.62 -2.37 -3.88
C VAL A 86 -8.88 -3.63 -4.37
N LYS A 87 -9.57 -4.76 -4.46
CA LYS A 87 -8.98 -5.99 -5.01
C LYS A 87 -8.61 -5.82 -6.47
N VAL A 88 -7.48 -6.39 -6.90
CA VAL A 88 -7.08 -6.36 -8.33
C VAL A 88 -8.09 -7.02 -9.25
N SER A 89 -8.89 -7.98 -8.77
CA SER A 89 -9.92 -8.65 -9.56
C SER A 89 -11.17 -7.82 -9.80
N CYS A 90 -11.26 -6.61 -9.21
CA CYS A 90 -12.41 -5.73 -9.35
C CYS A 90 -12.39 -4.92 -10.66
N GLY A 91 -11.23 -4.84 -11.29
CA GLY A 91 -11.00 -3.92 -12.40
C GLY A 91 -9.65 -4.15 -13.04
N HIS A 92 -9.25 -3.21 -13.88
CA HIS A 92 -7.97 -3.25 -14.57
C HIS A 92 -7.27 -1.89 -14.49
N VAL A 93 -5.94 -1.92 -14.58
CA VAL A 93 -5.13 -0.69 -14.68
C VAL A 93 -5.08 -0.27 -16.14
N SER A 94 -5.27 1.03 -16.37
CA SER A 94 -5.16 1.68 -17.68
C SER A 94 -4.23 2.88 -17.53
N GLY A 95 -3.16 2.91 -18.34
CA GLY A 95 -2.10 3.92 -18.26
C GLY A 95 -0.73 3.36 -18.57
#